data_AF-A0A353C367-F1
#
_entry.id   AF-A0A353C367-F1
#
_cell.length_a   1.000
_cell.length_b   1.000
_cell.length_c   1.000
_cell.angle_alpha   90.00
_cell.angle_beta   90.00
_cell.angle_gamma   90.00
#
_symmetry.space_group_name_H-M   'P 1'
#
loop_
_entity.id
_entity.type
_entity.pdbx_description
1 polymer ?
#
loop_
_entity_poly.entity_id
_entity_poly.type
_entity_poly.pdbx_seq_one_letter_code
_entity_poly.pdbx_strand_id
1 'polypeptide(L)' 'MIETAHYHKACVLVDGAQSAPHFKVDMRELDADFYAFSGHKVYGPTGIGVLYGKKALLEEMPPW' A
#
# COMPACT_ATOMS: atom_id res chain seq x y z
N MET A 1 3.87 -10.29 -10.27
CA MET A 1 2.78 -10.69 -9.36
C MET A 1 1.61 -9.73 -9.46
N ILE A 2 1.83 -8.42 -9.28
CA ILE A 2 0.76 -7.41 -9.42
C ILE A 2 0.11 -7.44 -10.81
N GLU A 3 0.92 -7.39 -11.86
CA GLU A 3 0.45 -7.52 -13.25
C GLU A 3 -0.41 -8.79 -13.47
N THR A 4 0.03 -9.93 -12.93
CA THR A 4 -0.72 -11.19 -13.02
C THR A 4 -2.05 -11.13 -12.27
N ALA A 5 -2.08 -10.50 -11.09
CA ALA A 5 -3.32 -10.31 -10.34
C ALA A 5 -4.29 -9.40 -11.10
N HIS A 6 -3.79 -8.32 -11.68
CA HIS A 6 -4.59 -7.41 -12.52
C HIS A 6 -5.12 -8.09 -13.79
N TYR A 7 -4.34 -8.97 -14.42
CA TYR A 7 -4.83 -9.82 -15.52
C TYR A 7 -6.06 -10.64 -15.11
N HIS A 8 -6.11 -11.09 -13.85
CA HIS A 8 -7.25 -11.79 -13.26
C HIS A 8 -8.28 -10.87 -12.59
N LYS A 9 -8.16 -9.53 -12.75
CA LYS A 9 -9.04 -8.52 -12.14
C LYS A 9 -9.07 -8.58 -10.60
N ALA A 10 -7.99 -9.06 -9.98
CA ALA A 10 -7.83 -9.07 -8.54
C ALA A 10 -7.14 -7.78 -8.07
N CYS A 11 -7.62 -7.21 -6.96
CA CYS A 11 -6.94 -6.11 -6.28
C CYS A 11 -5.73 -6.62 -5.49
N VAL A 12 -4.67 -5.83 -5.44
CA VAL A 12 -3.45 -6.15 -4.70
C VAL A 12 -3.20 -5.15 -3.58
N LEU A 13 -3.09 -5.67 -2.36
CA LEU A 13 -2.55 -4.98 -1.21
C LEU A 13 -1.14 -5.49 -0.93
N VAL A 14 -0.19 -4.56 -0.82
CA VAL A 14 1.18 -4.86 -0.39
C VAL A 14 1.37 -4.43 1.06
N ASP A 15 1.76 -5.38 1.91
CA ASP A 15 2.26 -5.07 3.25
C ASP A 15 3.72 -4.60 3.13
N GLY A 16 3.89 -3.30 3.31
CA GLY A 16 5.14 -2.59 3.20
C GLY A 16 5.84 -2.34 4.52
N ALA A 17 5.38 -2.92 5.64
CA ALA A 17 5.86 -2.57 6.97
C ALA A 17 7.37 -2.75 7.15
N GLN A 18 7.96 -3.76 6.47
CA GLN A 18 9.40 -4.03 6.53
C GLN A 18 10.17 -3.44 5.34
N SER A 19 9.53 -3.21 4.19
CA SER A 19 10.22 -2.66 3.02
C SER A 19 10.34 -1.14 3.05
N ALA A 20 9.31 -0.44 3.57
CA ALA A 20 9.28 1.03 3.66
C ALA A 20 10.53 1.67 4.33
N PRO A 21 11.11 1.11 5.41
CA PRO A 21 12.33 1.68 6.00
C PRO A 21 13.63 1.39 5.23
N HIS A 22 13.61 0.48 4.26
CA HIS A 22 14.84 -0.08 3.67
C HIS A 22 14.95 0.10 2.16
N PHE A 23 13.84 0.26 1.45
CA PHE A 23 13.81 0.38 0.00
C PHE A 23 13.02 1.63 -0.41
N LYS A 24 13.47 2.27 -1.49
CA LYS A 24 12.68 3.31 -2.14
C LYS A 24 11.44 2.65 -2.74
N VAL A 25 10.28 3.17 -2.41
CA VAL A 25 8.99 2.71 -2.94
C VAL A 25 8.44 3.77 -3.89
N ASP A 26 8.15 3.40 -5.13
CA ASP A 26 7.40 4.21 -6.09
C ASP A 26 6.08 3.50 -6.40
N MET A 27 4.97 4.08 -5.97
CA MET A 27 3.65 3.46 -6.14
C MET A 27 3.18 3.43 -7.59
N ARG A 28 3.68 4.33 -8.43
CA ARG A 28 3.33 4.35 -9.86
C ARG A 28 4.07 3.26 -10.61
N GLU A 29 5.32 3.01 -10.24
CA GLU A 29 6.12 1.91 -10.80
C GLU A 29 5.66 0.54 -10.30
N LEU A 30 5.36 0.42 -9.00
CA LEU A 30 4.90 -0.82 -8.39
C LEU A 30 3.49 -1.22 -8.86
N ASP A 31 2.63 -0.22 -9.11
CA ASP A 31 1.24 -0.35 -9.54
C ASP A 31 0.33 -1.18 -8.60
N ALA A 32 0.69 -1.32 -7.32
CA ALA A 32 -0.20 -1.91 -6.34
C ALA A 32 -1.44 -1.04 -6.10
N ASP A 33 -2.57 -1.67 -5.79
CA ASP A 33 -3.83 -0.99 -5.56
C ASP A 33 -3.88 -0.36 -4.16
N PHE A 34 -3.26 -1.05 -3.18
CA PHE A 34 -3.08 -0.59 -1.81
C PHE A 34 -1.66 -0.87 -1.30
N TYR A 35 -1.18 -0.03 -0.39
CA TYR A 35 0.09 -0.21 0.30
C TYR A 35 -0.03 0.25 1.74
N ALA A 36 0.36 -0.61 2.69
CA ALA A 36 0.25 -0.33 4.12
C ALA A 36 1.60 -0.39 4.82
N PHE A 37 1.85 0.50 5.79
CA PHE A 37 3.00 0.39 6.68
C PHE A 37 2.74 1.10 8.02
N SER A 38 3.55 0.76 9.03
CA SER A 38 3.48 1.34 10.39
C SER A 38 4.57 2.37 10.64
N GLY A 39 4.24 3.47 11.31
CA GLY A 39 5.18 4.55 11.64
C GLY A 39 6.36 4.09 12.50
N HIS A 40 6.12 3.25 13.51
CA HIS A 40 7.17 2.73 14.38
C HIS A 40 8.15 1.76 13.69
N LYS A 41 7.89 1.36 12.45
CA LYS A 41 8.82 0.58 11.62
C LYS A 41 9.73 1.47 10.75
N VAL A 42 9.41 2.75 10.63
CA VAL A 42 10.16 3.77 9.88
C VAL A 42 10.71 4.85 10.82
N TYR A 43 11.08 4.47 12.05
CA TYR A 43 11.63 5.34 13.08
C TYR A 43 10.68 6.47 13.55
N GLY A 44 9.39 6.37 13.24
CA GLY A 44 8.32 7.24 13.74
C GLY A 44 7.73 6.75 15.08
N PRO A 45 6.71 7.45 15.61
CA PRO A 45 6.06 7.07 16.87
C PRO A 45 5.20 5.81 16.74
N THR A 46 4.90 5.19 17.87
CA THR A 46 3.89 4.11 17.98
C THR A 46 2.48 4.65 17.80
N GLY A 47 1.54 3.79 17.40
CA GLY A 47 0.11 4.16 17.32
C GLY A 47 -0.30 4.91 16.04
N ILE A 48 0.59 5.05 15.06
CA ILE A 48 0.28 5.62 13.74
C ILE A 48 0.80 4.73 12.61
N GLY A 49 0.08 4.74 11.49
CA GLY A 49 0.43 4.06 10.24
C GLY A 49 -0.18 4.78 9.05
N VAL A 50 0.07 4.25 7.86
CA VAL A 50 -0.42 4.81 6.60
C VAL A 50 -1.04 3.68 5.78
N LEU A 51 -2.19 3.98 5.18
CA LEU A 51 -2.74 3.25 4.05
C LEU A 51 -2.70 4.16 2.83
N TYR A 52 -1.91 3.78 1.82
CA TYR A 52 -2.04 4.29 0.46
C TYR A 52 -3.08 3.45 -0.28
N GLY A 53 -3.89 4.11 -1.11
CA GLY A 53 -4.76 3.45 -2.08
C GLY A 53 -4.90 4.29 -3.34
N LYS A 54 -5.17 3.63 -4.48
CA LYS A 54 -5.51 4.34 -5.72
C LYS A 54 -6.78 5.16 -5.50
N LYS A 55 -6.78 6.41 -5.96
CA LYS A 55 -7.85 7.39 -5.69
C LYS A 55 -9.25 6.86 -6.01
N ALA A 56 -9.43 6.27 -7.19
CA ALA A 56 -10.73 5.71 -7.61
C ALA A 56 -11.26 4.64 -6.63
N LEU A 57 -10.38 3.76 -6.15
CA LEU A 57 -10.75 2.74 -5.17
C LEU A 57 -11.13 3.37 -3.83
N LEU A 58 -10.38 4.37 -3.38
CA LEU A 58 -10.69 5.08 -2.12
C LEU A 58 -12.02 5.84 -2.20
N GLU A 59 -12.37 6.41 -3.35
CA GLU A 59 -13.64 7.11 -3.57
C GLU A 59 -14.85 6.16 -3.60
N GLU A 60 -14.66 4.89 -3.98
CA GLU A 60 -15.71 3.87 -4.00
C GLU A 60 -15.91 3.16 -2.65
N MET A 61 -14.90 3.19 -1.77
CA MET A 61 -14.96 2.48 -0.48
C MET A 61 -15.76 3.27 0.58
N PRO A 62 -16.64 2.62 1.36
CA PRO A 62 -17.25 3.26 2.52
C PRO A 62 -16.20 3.50 3.62
N PRO A 63 -16.42 4.46 4.54
CA PRO A 63 -15.63 4.56 5.77
C PRO A 63 -16.01 3.42 6.74
N TRP A 64 -15.02 2.72 7.29
CA TRP A 64 -15.21 1.66 8.30
C TRP A 64 -14.03 1.58 9.26
#